data_AF-A0A537GP91-F1
#
_entry.id   AF-A0A537GP91-F1
#
_cell.length_a   1.000
_cell.length_b   1.000
_cell.length_c   1.000
_cell.angle_alpha   90.00
_cell.angle_beta   90.00
_cell.angle_gamma   90.00
#
_symmetry.space_group_name_H-M   'P 1'
#
loop_
_entity.id
_entity.type
_entity.pdbx_description
1 polymer ?
#
loop_
_entity_poly.entity_id
_entity_poly.type
_entity_poly.pdbx_seq_one_letter_code
_entity_poly.pdbx_strand_id
1 'polypeptide(L)'
;KFADKFEQTSIDEVYLDVGDRCASFDEAIDLARKLKIELKNVEGLTVSVGIAPNKSIAKMASDMNKPDGLTAVRPDDVKAFLEPLSVNKISGVGKKTTEFLQERGVETIGQLRQIPAKKLTDWFGKGGVWLWGIANGIEETPVEERPLRKSISVEQTFERDVQNKGVVKEALESLVQEVHERLLAERLWFRTVGIKVRFEGFQTFTREKTHTGYVDDQDVIREYVNSLFREFEKDRRRIRLVGARLSDLKPAEGRQTRLG
;
A
#
# COMPACT_ATOMS: atom_id res chain seq x y z
N LYS A 1 -13.84 16.57 9.49
CA LYS A 1 -13.83 18.04 9.73
C LYS A 1 -13.33 18.82 8.51
N PHE A 2 -12.12 18.55 8.03
CA PHE A 2 -11.45 19.35 7.00
C PHE A 2 -11.56 18.81 5.57
N ALA A 3 -12.27 17.71 5.34
CA ALA A 3 -12.37 17.08 4.02
C ALA A 3 -13.75 16.47 3.79
N ASP A 4 -14.12 16.35 2.51
CA ASP A 4 -15.32 15.67 2.03
C ASP A 4 -15.09 14.16 2.00
N LYS A 5 -13.88 13.75 1.58
CA LYS A 5 -13.40 12.36 1.65
C LYS A 5 -12.03 12.29 2.28
N PHE A 6 -11.74 11.16 2.91
CA PHE A 6 -10.51 10.91 3.64
C PHE A 6 -9.94 9.54 3.25
N GLU A 7 -8.68 9.51 2.84
CA GLU A 7 -7.96 8.28 2.53
C GLU A 7 -6.67 8.23 3.34
N GLN A 8 -6.56 7.31 4.29
CA GLN A 8 -5.30 7.11 5.02
C GLN A 8 -4.33 6.25 4.18
N THR A 9 -3.08 6.67 3.94
CA THR A 9 -2.07 5.88 3.20
C THR A 9 -0.99 5.25 4.09
N SER A 10 -0.75 5.82 5.26
CA SER A 10 0.07 5.23 6.31
C SER A 10 -0.37 5.78 7.67
N ILE A 11 0.39 5.51 8.73
CA ILE A 11 0.14 6.13 10.04
C ILE A 11 0.32 7.65 10.01
N ASP A 12 1.17 8.16 9.12
CA ASP A 12 1.61 9.55 9.03
C ASP A 12 1.24 10.25 7.72
N GLU A 13 0.60 9.55 6.77
CA GLU A 13 0.19 10.11 5.49
C GLU A 13 -1.30 9.86 5.21
N VAL A 14 -1.98 10.91 4.74
CA VAL A 14 -3.40 10.90 4.38
C VAL A 14 -3.64 11.78 3.15
N TYR A 15 -4.62 11.42 2.33
CA TYR A 15 -5.19 12.29 1.30
C TYR A 15 -6.56 12.80 1.75
N LEU A 16 -6.83 14.06 1.40
CA LEU A 16 -8.08 14.75 1.69
C LEU A 16 -8.68 15.22 0.37
N ASP A 17 -9.93 14.87 0.10
CA ASP A 17 -10.72 15.52 -0.95
C ASP A 17 -11.42 16.74 -0.37
N VAL A 18 -11.26 17.87 -1.03
CA VAL A 18 -11.88 19.15 -0.65
C VAL A 18 -12.62 19.79 -1.83
N GLY A 19 -12.86 19.04 -2.91
CA GLY A 19 -13.41 19.55 -4.16
C GLY A 19 -14.85 20.07 -4.03
N ASP A 20 -15.65 19.48 -3.15
CA ASP A 20 -17.05 19.91 -2.95
C ASP A 20 -17.16 21.13 -2.02
N ARG A 21 -16.16 21.33 -1.14
CA ARG A 21 -16.15 22.42 -0.14
C ARG A 21 -15.34 23.65 -0.50
N CYS A 22 -14.37 23.52 -1.40
CA CYS A 22 -13.49 24.62 -1.81
C CYS A 22 -13.78 24.99 -3.26
N ALA A 23 -14.28 26.20 -3.48
CA ALA A 23 -14.55 26.70 -4.84
C ALA A 23 -13.27 27.12 -5.57
N SER A 24 -12.14 27.25 -4.86
CA SER A 24 -10.86 27.66 -5.43
C SER A 24 -9.65 27.03 -4.72
N PHE A 25 -8.50 27.06 -5.39
CA PHE A 25 -7.22 26.68 -4.79
C PHE A 25 -6.84 27.57 -3.60
N ASP A 26 -7.23 28.85 -3.61
CA ASP A 26 -6.97 29.77 -2.50
C ASP A 26 -7.76 29.37 -1.25
N GLU A 27 -9.02 28.97 -1.41
CA GLU A 27 -9.81 28.41 -0.33
C GLU A 27 -9.22 27.10 0.21
N ALA A 28 -8.73 26.22 -0.68
CA ALA A 28 -8.06 24.99 -0.27
C ALA A 28 -6.75 25.26 0.51
N ILE A 29 -5.98 26.27 0.10
CA ILE A 29 -4.78 26.72 0.81
C ILE A 29 -5.13 27.24 2.21
N ASP A 30 -6.17 28.06 2.32
CA ASP A 30 -6.61 28.58 3.63
C ASP A 30 -7.15 27.48 4.54
N LEU A 31 -7.87 26.51 3.98
CA LEU A 31 -8.33 25.33 4.69
C LEU A 31 -7.15 24.49 5.22
N ALA A 32 -6.11 24.28 4.39
CA ALA A 32 -4.90 23.58 4.79
C ALA A 32 -4.12 24.32 5.90
N ARG A 33 -4.04 25.65 5.84
CA ARG A 33 -3.44 26.46 6.92
C ARG A 33 -4.20 26.29 8.23
N LYS A 34 -5.54 26.35 8.20
CA LYS A 34 -6.39 26.12 9.37
C LYS A 34 -6.19 24.72 9.95
N LEU A 35 -6.12 23.70 9.09
CA LEU A 35 -5.84 22.32 9.49
C LEU A 35 -4.50 22.23 10.23
N LYS A 36 -3.42 22.80 9.67
CA LYS A 36 -2.09 22.77 10.29
C LYS A 36 -2.09 23.41 11.68
N ILE A 37 -2.71 24.58 11.82
CA ILE A 37 -2.82 25.30 13.10
C ILE A 37 -3.59 24.47 14.12
N GLU A 38 -4.73 23.92 13.72
CA GLU A 38 -5.56 23.14 14.64
C GLU A 38 -4.86 21.85 15.09
N LEU A 39 -4.24 21.12 14.17
CA LEU A 39 -3.51 19.89 14.49
C LEU A 39 -2.32 20.18 15.42
N LYS A 40 -1.64 21.31 15.24
CA LYS A 40 -0.59 21.77 16.15
C LYS A 40 -1.14 22.12 17.54
N ASN A 41 -2.30 22.77 17.61
CA ASN A 41 -2.91 23.18 18.88
C ASN A 41 -3.47 22.00 19.67
N VAL A 42 -4.08 21.02 18.99
CA VAL A 42 -4.74 19.88 19.62
C VAL A 42 -3.75 18.76 19.94
N GLU A 43 -2.88 18.39 18.99
CA GLU A 43 -2.00 17.23 19.11
C GLU A 43 -0.53 17.61 19.36
N GLY A 44 -0.17 18.89 19.27
CA GLY A 44 1.23 19.33 19.39
C GLY A 44 2.09 18.99 18.17
N LEU A 45 1.51 18.39 17.12
CA LEU A 45 2.23 17.91 15.93
C LEU A 45 2.19 18.92 14.78
N THR A 46 3.25 18.96 13.98
CA THR A 46 3.30 19.73 12.72
C THR A 46 3.20 18.79 11.54
N VAL A 47 2.59 19.24 10.44
CA VAL A 47 2.43 18.45 9.21
C VAL A 47 2.84 19.27 8.01
N SER A 48 3.38 18.65 6.97
CA SER A 48 3.56 19.32 5.66
C SER A 48 2.42 18.97 4.73
N VAL A 49 1.89 19.96 4.01
CA VAL A 49 0.69 19.79 3.17
C VAL A 49 1.00 20.12 1.72
N GLY A 50 0.58 19.25 0.80
CA GLY A 50 0.61 19.48 -0.63
C GLY A 50 -0.81 19.59 -1.17
N ILE A 51 -1.06 20.60 -2.01
CA ILE A 51 -2.37 20.87 -2.61
C ILE A 51 -2.19 20.83 -4.13
N ALA A 52 -2.95 20.00 -4.83
CA ALA A 52 -2.84 19.84 -6.27
C ALA A 52 -4.14 19.28 -6.87
N PRO A 53 -4.29 19.27 -8.22
CA PRO A 53 -5.49 18.73 -8.87
C PRO A 53 -5.68 17.21 -8.72
N ASN A 54 -4.63 16.47 -8.32
CA ASN A 54 -4.71 15.02 -8.10
C ASN A 54 -3.73 14.55 -7.01
N LYS A 55 -3.88 13.29 -6.59
CA LYS A 55 -3.19 12.71 -5.42
C LYS A 55 -1.68 12.63 -5.62
N SER A 56 -1.24 12.17 -6.79
CA SER A 56 0.17 12.01 -7.12
C SER A 56 0.94 13.33 -7.07
N ILE A 57 0.38 14.40 -7.64
CA ILE A 57 0.99 15.73 -7.58
C ILE A 57 0.93 16.30 -6.17
N ALA A 58 -0.20 16.11 -5.45
CA ALA A 58 -0.33 16.58 -4.06
C ALA A 58 0.71 15.91 -3.15
N LYS A 59 0.98 14.62 -3.35
CA LYS A 59 2.03 13.89 -2.64
C LYS A 59 3.43 14.44 -2.93
N MET A 60 3.75 14.69 -4.19
CA MET A 60 5.04 15.29 -4.55
C MET A 60 5.17 16.70 -3.97
N ALA A 61 4.10 17.51 -4.01
CA ALA A 61 4.07 18.87 -3.47
C ALA A 61 4.27 18.90 -1.94
N SER A 62 3.70 17.93 -1.21
CA SER A 62 3.82 17.87 0.25
C SER A 62 5.25 17.57 0.73
N ASP A 63 6.08 16.99 -0.13
CA ASP A 63 7.49 16.69 0.14
C ASP A 63 8.43 17.89 -0.14
N MET A 64 7.99 18.92 -0.88
CA MET A 64 8.88 19.99 -1.36
C MET A 64 9.41 20.92 -0.27
N ASN A 65 8.56 21.28 0.69
CA ASN A 65 8.86 22.30 1.70
C ASN A 65 8.87 21.69 3.12
N LYS A 66 9.24 20.41 3.27
CA LYS A 66 9.36 19.79 4.59
C LYS A 66 10.54 20.39 5.38
N PRO A 67 10.43 20.51 6.72
CA PRO A 67 9.28 20.21 7.58
C PRO A 67 8.28 21.37 7.68
N ASP A 68 7.08 21.09 8.19
CA ASP A 68 5.98 22.05 8.39
C ASP A 68 5.63 22.93 7.17
N GLY A 69 5.87 22.43 5.96
CA GLY A 69 5.63 23.15 4.71
C GLY A 69 4.17 23.20 4.28
N LEU A 70 3.89 24.10 3.33
CA LEU A 70 2.67 24.08 2.53
C LEU A 70 3.04 24.43 1.09
N THR A 71 2.71 23.55 0.16
CA THR A 71 2.98 23.74 -1.27
C THR A 71 1.68 23.55 -2.05
N ALA A 72 1.32 24.53 -2.88
CA ALA A 72 0.18 24.42 -3.78
C ALA A 72 0.66 24.43 -5.23
N VAL A 73 0.17 23.48 -6.02
CA VAL A 73 0.43 23.35 -7.46
C VAL A 73 -0.90 23.53 -8.17
N ARG A 74 -1.08 24.66 -8.85
CA ARG A 74 -2.33 24.93 -9.58
C ARG A 74 -2.36 24.15 -10.90
N PRO A 75 -3.54 23.95 -11.53
CA PRO A 75 -3.66 23.23 -12.80
C PRO A 75 -2.69 23.73 -13.88
N ASP A 76 -2.53 25.05 -13.99
CA ASP A 76 -1.66 25.68 -14.99
C ASP A 76 -0.16 25.49 -14.68
N ASP A 77 0.18 25.28 -13.40
CA ASP A 77 1.56 25.10 -12.94
C ASP A 77 2.02 23.63 -12.96
N VAL A 78 1.10 22.67 -13.14
CA VAL A 78 1.38 21.23 -13.06
C VAL A 78 2.56 20.82 -13.94
N LYS A 79 2.57 21.30 -15.19
CA LYS A 79 3.65 20.96 -16.14
C LYS A 79 5.00 21.46 -15.64
N ALA A 80 5.09 22.74 -15.29
CA ALA A 80 6.32 23.37 -14.84
C ALA A 80 6.81 22.78 -13.50
N PHE A 81 5.87 22.40 -12.63
CA PHE A 81 6.17 21.73 -11.37
C PHE A 81 6.77 20.33 -11.58
N LEU A 82 6.22 19.54 -12.50
CA LEU A 82 6.65 18.15 -12.72
C LEU A 82 7.99 18.06 -13.47
N GLU A 83 8.19 18.86 -14.50
CA GLU A 83 9.34 18.77 -15.42
C GLU A 83 10.72 18.59 -14.76
N PRO A 84 11.10 19.37 -13.73
CA PRO A 84 12.42 19.27 -13.10
C PRO A 84 12.53 18.12 -12.08
N LEU A 85 11.42 17.51 -11.65
CA LEU A 85 11.46 16.47 -10.63
C LEU A 85 12.09 15.20 -11.16
N SER A 86 12.86 14.51 -10.32
CA SER A 86 13.36 13.18 -10.66
C SER A 86 12.21 12.17 -10.73
N VAL A 87 12.32 11.18 -11.62
CA VAL A 87 11.33 10.09 -11.75
C VAL A 87 11.12 9.32 -10.44
N ASN A 88 12.11 9.32 -9.52
CA ASN A 88 11.99 8.68 -8.21
C ASN A 88 11.04 9.41 -7.25
N LYS A 89 10.58 10.62 -7.58
CA LYS A 89 9.58 11.37 -6.81
C LYS A 89 8.16 10.87 -7.09
N ILE A 90 7.95 10.16 -8.19
CA ILE A 90 6.65 9.57 -8.51
C ILE A 90 6.35 8.45 -7.52
N SER A 91 5.28 8.59 -6.72
CA SER A 91 4.82 7.54 -5.83
C SER A 91 4.48 6.27 -6.62
N GLY A 92 5.09 5.13 -6.27
CA GLY A 92 4.97 3.87 -7.02
C GLY A 92 6.14 3.58 -7.98
N VAL A 93 7.01 4.57 -8.26
CA VAL A 93 8.28 4.36 -8.97
C VAL A 93 9.37 4.05 -7.95
N GLY A 94 9.60 2.75 -7.73
CA GLY A 94 10.65 2.26 -6.84
C GLY A 94 12.03 2.21 -7.49
N LYS A 95 13.05 1.90 -6.67
CA LYS A 95 14.48 1.83 -7.07
C LYS A 95 14.73 1.13 -8.42
N LYS A 96 14.16 -0.05 -8.65
CA LYS A 96 14.35 -0.81 -9.90
C LYS A 96 13.83 -0.09 -11.14
N THR A 97 12.67 0.55 -11.02
CA THR A 97 12.07 1.31 -12.13
C THR A 97 12.88 2.58 -12.40
N THR A 98 13.34 3.26 -11.35
CA THR A 98 14.25 4.40 -11.46
C THR A 98 15.53 4.02 -12.18
N GLU A 99 16.21 2.95 -11.75
CA GLU A 99 17.45 2.45 -12.37
C GLU A 99 17.22 2.11 -13.85
N PHE A 100 16.14 1.38 -14.15
CA PHE A 100 15.78 1.02 -15.53
C PHE A 100 15.58 2.24 -16.44
N LEU A 101 14.96 3.30 -15.92
CA LEU A 101 14.74 4.56 -16.65
C LEU A 101 16.05 5.34 -16.82
N GLN A 102 16.87 5.41 -15.78
CA GLN A 102 18.17 6.10 -15.79
C GLN A 102 19.15 5.46 -16.78
N GLU A 103 19.20 4.13 -16.85
CA GLU A 103 19.98 3.39 -17.87
C GLU A 103 19.60 3.76 -19.31
N ARG A 104 18.41 4.34 -19.51
CA ARG A 104 17.86 4.78 -20.79
C ARG A 104 17.88 6.30 -20.95
N GLY A 105 18.61 7.02 -20.09
CA GLY A 105 18.75 8.47 -20.13
C GLY A 105 17.53 9.23 -19.64
N VAL A 106 16.66 8.60 -18.85
CA VAL A 106 15.45 9.22 -18.27
C VAL A 106 15.62 9.38 -16.77
N GLU A 107 16.00 10.58 -16.35
CA GLU A 107 16.23 10.97 -14.95
C GLU A 107 15.09 11.81 -14.39
N THR A 108 14.47 12.66 -15.23
CA THR A 108 13.40 13.59 -14.82
C THR A 108 12.04 13.22 -15.38
N ILE A 109 10.97 13.71 -14.74
CA ILE A 109 9.60 13.55 -15.23
C ILE A 109 9.41 14.26 -16.57
N GLY A 110 10.10 15.40 -16.79
CA GLY A 110 10.11 16.08 -18.09
C GLY A 110 10.68 15.21 -19.22
N GLN A 111 11.75 14.47 -18.97
CA GLN A 111 12.30 13.50 -19.92
C GLN A 111 11.37 12.30 -20.10
N LEU A 112 10.80 11.79 -19.02
CA LEU A 112 9.85 10.67 -19.04
C LEU A 112 8.62 10.99 -19.90
N ARG A 113 8.12 12.22 -19.83
CA ARG A 113 6.98 12.71 -20.62
C ARG A 113 7.21 12.65 -22.13
N GLN A 114 8.47 12.78 -22.56
CA GLN A 114 8.83 12.70 -23.99
C GLN A 114 8.82 11.26 -24.52
N ILE A 115 8.75 10.26 -23.63
CA ILE A 115 8.67 8.86 -24.04
C ILE A 115 7.24 8.54 -24.54
N PRO A 116 7.09 7.96 -25.75
CA PRO A 116 5.78 7.59 -26.26
C PRO A 116 5.06 6.61 -25.34
N ALA A 117 3.76 6.82 -25.11
CA ALA A 117 2.92 5.97 -24.25
C ALA A 117 3.02 4.48 -24.60
N LYS A 118 3.10 4.15 -25.90
CA LYS A 118 3.29 2.79 -26.38
C LYS A 118 4.60 2.18 -25.87
N LYS A 119 5.71 2.93 -25.88
CA LYS A 119 7.01 2.45 -25.41
C LYS A 119 7.00 2.20 -23.90
N LEU A 120 6.36 3.08 -23.13
CA LEU A 120 6.17 2.87 -21.68
C LEU A 120 5.31 1.63 -21.41
N THR A 121 4.26 1.41 -22.21
CA THR A 121 3.41 0.21 -22.13
C THR A 121 4.19 -1.05 -22.50
N ASP A 122 5.04 -1.01 -23.52
CA ASP A 122 5.90 -2.13 -23.91
C ASP A 122 6.89 -2.50 -22.78
N TRP A 123 7.34 -1.53 -21.98
CA TRP A 123 8.24 -1.76 -20.84
C TRP A 123 7.55 -2.23 -19.55
N PHE A 124 6.38 -1.65 -19.22
CA PHE A 124 5.77 -1.79 -17.89
C PHE A 124 4.31 -2.27 -17.92
N GLY A 125 3.77 -2.62 -19.08
CA GLY A 125 2.37 -3.00 -19.27
C GLY A 125 1.42 -1.91 -18.78
N LYS A 126 0.44 -2.29 -17.95
CA LYS A 126 -0.50 -1.35 -17.32
C LYS A 126 0.20 -0.25 -16.51
N GLY A 127 1.33 -0.56 -15.88
CA GLY A 127 2.14 0.42 -15.15
C GLY A 127 2.71 1.50 -16.06
N GLY A 128 2.92 1.19 -17.34
CA GLY A 128 3.42 2.15 -18.33
C GLY A 128 2.38 3.19 -18.73
N VAL A 129 1.12 2.78 -18.86
CA VAL A 129 -0.01 3.68 -19.10
C VAL A 129 -0.18 4.65 -17.95
N TRP A 130 -0.18 4.14 -16.71
CA TRP A 130 -0.24 4.96 -15.51
C TRP A 130 0.95 5.93 -15.41
N LEU A 131 2.17 5.44 -15.64
CA LEU A 131 3.39 6.26 -15.58
C LEU A 131 3.37 7.40 -16.60
N TRP A 132 2.89 7.13 -17.81
CA TRP A 132 2.67 8.15 -18.83
C TRP A 132 1.63 9.20 -18.39
N GLY A 133 0.54 8.75 -17.76
CA GLY A 133 -0.48 9.63 -17.19
C GLY A 133 0.12 10.59 -16.16
N ILE A 134 0.82 10.06 -15.15
CA ILE A 134 1.47 10.88 -14.12
C ILE A 134 2.47 11.88 -14.71
N ALA A 135 3.28 11.45 -15.69
CA ALA A 135 4.24 12.35 -16.35
C ALA A 135 3.57 13.50 -17.13
N ASN A 136 2.30 13.34 -17.50
CA ASN A 136 1.48 14.38 -18.12
C ASN A 136 0.54 15.10 -17.13
N GLY A 137 0.66 14.81 -15.83
CA GLY A 137 -0.20 15.40 -14.80
C GLY A 137 -1.62 14.83 -14.76
N ILE A 138 -1.85 13.67 -15.37
CA ILE A 138 -3.16 13.03 -15.51
C ILE A 138 -3.25 11.85 -14.52
N GLU A 139 -4.17 11.96 -13.57
CA GLU A 139 -4.54 10.90 -12.65
C GLU A 139 -6.02 11.04 -12.29
N GLU A 140 -6.79 9.97 -12.47
CA GLU A 140 -8.23 9.95 -12.19
C GLU A 140 -8.57 9.15 -10.93
N THR A 141 -7.57 8.66 -10.19
CA THR A 141 -7.82 7.86 -9.00
C THR A 141 -8.37 8.77 -7.88
N PRO A 142 -9.66 8.62 -7.50
CA PRO A 142 -10.25 9.48 -6.48
C PRO A 142 -9.64 9.23 -5.10
N VAL A 143 -9.82 10.19 -4.19
CA VAL A 143 -9.62 9.95 -2.75
C VAL A 143 -10.81 9.13 -2.27
N GLU A 144 -10.54 7.93 -1.77
CA GLU A 144 -11.57 7.02 -1.27
C GLU A 144 -11.17 6.46 0.08
N GLU A 145 -12.15 6.25 0.95
CA GLU A 145 -11.90 5.49 2.18
C GLU A 145 -11.31 4.13 1.83
N ARG A 146 -10.29 3.72 2.58
CA ARG A 146 -9.62 2.45 2.29
C ARG A 146 -10.64 1.33 2.19
N PRO A 147 -10.59 0.52 1.11
CA PRO A 147 -11.41 -0.68 1.06
C PRO A 147 -11.04 -1.58 2.23
N LEU A 148 -12.02 -2.35 2.69
CA LEU A 148 -11.83 -3.39 3.69
C LEU A 148 -10.57 -4.21 3.38
N ARG A 149 -9.82 -4.51 4.44
CA ARG A 149 -8.55 -5.23 4.35
C ARG A 149 -8.75 -6.51 3.53
N LYS A 150 -7.99 -6.65 2.44
CA LYS A 150 -8.11 -7.83 1.55
C LYS A 150 -7.43 -9.08 2.11
N SER A 151 -6.46 -8.89 3.01
CA SER A 151 -5.69 -9.98 3.62
C SER A 151 -4.94 -9.54 4.88
N ILE A 152 -4.75 -10.47 5.80
CA ILE A 152 -3.87 -10.36 6.97
C ILE A 152 -2.74 -11.38 6.76
N SER A 153 -1.50 -10.99 7.03
CA SER A 153 -0.37 -11.92 6.98
C SER A 153 0.68 -11.60 8.02
N VAL A 154 1.37 -12.65 8.46
CA VAL A 154 2.52 -12.62 9.37
C VAL A 154 3.60 -13.51 8.78
N GLU A 155 4.85 -13.07 8.89
CA GLU A 155 5.99 -13.74 8.28
C GLU A 155 7.17 -13.72 9.24
N GLN A 156 7.90 -14.83 9.32
CA GLN A 156 9.12 -14.95 10.10
C GLN A 156 10.28 -15.26 9.17
N THR A 157 11.28 -14.37 9.14
CA THR A 157 12.58 -14.65 8.54
C THR A 157 13.48 -15.25 9.61
N PHE A 158 14.04 -16.44 9.35
CA PHE A 158 14.98 -17.06 10.27
C PHE A 158 16.34 -16.36 10.21
N GLU A 159 17.05 -16.29 11.35
CA GLU A 159 18.40 -15.75 11.39
C GLU A 159 19.35 -16.54 10.48
N ARG A 160 19.22 -17.87 10.50
CA ARG A 160 19.94 -18.82 9.64
C ARG A 160 18.96 -19.73 8.93
N ASP A 161 19.31 -20.12 7.71
CA ASP A 161 18.43 -20.95 6.88
C ASP A 161 18.24 -22.34 7.53
N VAL A 162 16.99 -22.73 7.72
CA VAL A 162 16.59 -23.86 8.56
C VAL A 162 16.33 -25.09 7.70
N GLN A 163 17.00 -26.20 7.99
CA GLN A 163 16.71 -27.50 7.39
C GLN A 163 15.73 -28.34 8.24
N ASN A 164 15.74 -28.15 9.56
CA ASN A 164 14.90 -28.90 10.49
C ASN A 164 13.42 -28.50 10.34
N LYS A 165 12.59 -29.42 9.83
CA LYS A 165 11.16 -29.17 9.62
C LYS A 165 10.37 -29.03 10.92
N GLY A 166 10.86 -29.57 12.04
CA GLY A 166 10.25 -29.36 13.36
C GLY A 166 10.25 -27.89 13.76
N VAL A 167 11.41 -27.24 13.66
CA VAL A 167 11.57 -25.79 13.91
C VAL A 167 10.66 -24.96 13.01
N VAL A 168 10.51 -25.37 11.74
CA VAL A 168 9.63 -24.66 10.80
C VAL A 168 8.15 -24.83 11.16
N LYS A 169 7.74 -26.02 11.63
CA LYS A 169 6.37 -26.28 12.10
C LYS A 169 6.05 -25.49 13.37
N GLU A 170 6.98 -25.40 14.31
CA GLU A 170 6.83 -24.57 15.52
C GLU A 170 6.65 -23.10 15.15
N ALA A 171 7.48 -22.58 14.24
CA ALA A 171 7.31 -21.22 13.72
C ALA A 171 5.96 -21.01 13.03
N LEU A 172 5.51 -21.97 12.21
CA LEU A 172 4.18 -21.90 11.57
C LEU A 172 3.04 -21.91 12.60
N GLU A 173 3.14 -22.68 13.69
CA GLU A 173 2.14 -22.68 14.77
C GLU A 173 2.07 -21.32 15.45
N SER A 174 3.22 -20.70 15.76
CA SER A 174 3.25 -19.33 16.29
C SER A 174 2.62 -18.32 15.33
N LEU A 175 2.89 -18.45 14.03
CA LEU A 175 2.30 -17.59 13.00
C LEU A 175 0.78 -17.81 12.84
N VAL A 176 0.29 -19.04 13.04
CA VAL A 176 -1.15 -19.34 13.07
C VAL A 176 -1.83 -18.61 14.22
N GLN A 177 -1.23 -18.63 15.41
CA GLN A 177 -1.75 -17.88 16.55
C GLN A 177 -1.74 -16.37 16.28
N GLU A 178 -0.62 -15.81 15.84
CA GLU A 178 -0.50 -14.36 15.62
C GLU A 178 -1.45 -13.85 14.52
N VAL A 179 -1.62 -14.61 13.42
CA VAL A 179 -2.54 -14.20 12.35
C VAL A 179 -3.99 -14.25 12.80
N HIS A 180 -4.34 -15.21 13.67
CA HIS A 180 -5.67 -15.35 14.24
C HIS A 180 -5.99 -14.22 15.23
N GLU A 181 -5.05 -13.87 16.11
CA GLU A 181 -5.19 -12.73 17.03
C GLU A 181 -5.44 -11.43 16.26
N ARG A 182 -4.70 -11.19 15.15
CA ARG A 182 -4.91 -10.03 14.27
C ARG A 182 -6.29 -10.05 13.59
N LEU A 183 -6.74 -11.22 13.16
CA LEU A 183 -8.08 -11.39 12.56
C LEU A 183 -9.19 -11.00 13.54
N LEU A 184 -9.10 -11.50 14.78
CA LEU A 184 -10.08 -11.20 15.82
C LEU A 184 -10.06 -9.72 16.24
N ALA A 185 -8.88 -9.12 16.35
CA ALA A 185 -8.73 -7.70 16.66
C ALA A 185 -9.41 -6.80 15.63
N GLU A 186 -9.40 -7.20 14.36
CA GLU A 186 -10.07 -6.50 13.25
C GLU A 186 -11.53 -6.91 13.05
N ARG A 187 -12.05 -7.87 13.84
CA ARG A 187 -13.42 -8.41 13.73
C ARG A 187 -13.74 -8.89 12.32
N LEU A 188 -12.86 -9.69 11.76
CA LEU A 188 -13.01 -10.23 10.41
C LEU A 188 -13.22 -11.74 10.43
N TRP A 189 -13.89 -12.25 9.41
CA TRP A 189 -13.90 -13.65 9.01
C TRP A 189 -13.03 -13.82 7.76
N PHE A 190 -12.44 -14.99 7.58
CA PHE A 190 -11.67 -15.35 6.41
C PHE A 190 -12.32 -16.53 5.68
N ARG A 191 -12.03 -16.64 4.38
CA ARG A 191 -12.35 -17.83 3.60
C ARG A 191 -11.12 -18.53 3.05
N THR A 192 -10.00 -17.83 2.86
CA THR A 192 -8.79 -18.43 2.27
C THR A 192 -7.60 -18.37 3.22
N VAL A 193 -6.96 -19.52 3.44
CA VAL A 193 -5.71 -19.67 4.20
C VAL A 193 -4.57 -19.95 3.24
N GLY A 194 -3.45 -19.26 3.40
CA GLY A 194 -2.26 -19.47 2.60
C GLY A 194 -0.99 -19.52 3.43
N ILE A 195 0.02 -20.19 2.88
CA ILE A 195 1.39 -20.17 3.39
C ILE A 195 2.34 -19.59 2.36
N LYS A 196 3.40 -18.97 2.84
CA LYS A 196 4.57 -18.58 2.06
C LYS A 196 5.78 -19.35 2.58
N VAL A 197 6.56 -19.94 1.68
CA VAL A 197 7.84 -20.57 2.00
C VAL A 197 8.91 -19.98 1.09
N ARG A 198 9.94 -19.40 1.68
CA ARG A 198 11.12 -18.92 0.94
C ARG A 198 12.30 -19.78 1.31
N PHE A 199 12.95 -20.36 0.31
CA PHE A 199 14.16 -21.15 0.49
C PHE A 199 15.43 -20.29 0.43
N GLU A 200 16.56 -20.91 0.76
CA GLU A 200 17.89 -20.41 0.43
C GLU A 200 17.97 -20.02 -1.06
N GLY A 201 18.70 -18.96 -1.39
CA GLY A 201 18.69 -18.39 -2.74
C GLY A 201 17.43 -17.59 -3.10
N PHE A 202 16.60 -17.23 -2.11
CA PHE A 202 15.44 -16.32 -2.23
C PHE A 202 14.28 -16.80 -3.12
N GLN A 203 14.27 -18.08 -3.52
CA GLN A 203 13.14 -18.65 -4.25
C GLN A 203 11.91 -18.76 -3.33
N THR A 204 10.81 -18.16 -3.74
CA THR A 204 9.58 -18.05 -2.92
C THR A 204 8.44 -18.85 -3.56
N PHE A 205 7.77 -19.66 -2.74
CA PHE A 205 6.58 -20.42 -3.10
C PHE A 205 5.41 -20.01 -2.22
N THR A 206 4.22 -19.97 -2.80
CA THR A 206 2.97 -19.73 -2.08
C THR A 206 2.00 -20.86 -2.38
N ARG A 207 1.26 -21.27 -1.36
CA ARG A 207 0.16 -22.23 -1.47
C ARG A 207 -1.02 -21.71 -0.69
N GLU A 208 -2.22 -21.94 -1.19
CA GLU A 208 -3.44 -21.49 -0.55
C GLU A 208 -4.56 -22.52 -0.69
N LYS A 209 -5.50 -22.49 0.25
CA LYS A 209 -6.70 -23.31 0.27
C LYS A 209 -7.87 -22.45 0.74
N THR A 210 -8.97 -22.56 0.03
CA THR A 210 -10.21 -21.83 0.31
C THR A 210 -11.20 -22.75 1.01
N HIS A 211 -11.70 -22.32 2.16
CA HIS A 211 -12.77 -22.94 2.92
C HIS A 211 -14.12 -22.75 2.21
N THR A 212 -15.09 -23.61 2.51
CA THR A 212 -16.43 -23.56 1.90
C THR A 212 -17.25 -22.35 2.37
N GLY A 213 -17.00 -21.86 3.59
CA GLY A 213 -17.65 -20.69 4.18
C GLY A 213 -16.65 -19.68 4.78
N TYR A 214 -17.17 -18.55 5.26
CA TYR A 214 -16.40 -17.61 6.07
C TYR A 214 -16.38 -18.10 7.52
N VAL A 215 -15.19 -18.14 8.11
CA VAL A 215 -14.95 -18.60 9.49
C VAL A 215 -13.90 -17.71 10.17
N ASP A 216 -13.79 -17.80 11.49
CA ASP A 216 -12.76 -17.17 12.32
C ASP A 216 -12.08 -18.18 13.25
N ASP A 217 -12.15 -19.46 12.92
CA ASP A 217 -11.63 -20.54 13.76
C ASP A 217 -10.12 -20.76 13.54
N GLN A 218 -9.35 -20.70 14.63
CA GLN A 218 -7.91 -20.95 14.63
C GLN A 218 -7.57 -22.39 14.19
N ASP A 219 -8.39 -23.37 14.55
CA ASP A 219 -8.14 -24.78 14.22
C ASP A 219 -8.25 -25.03 12.72
N VAL A 220 -9.16 -24.33 12.04
CA VAL A 220 -9.26 -24.34 10.57
C VAL A 220 -7.99 -23.75 9.93
N ILE A 221 -7.46 -22.65 10.48
CA ILE A 221 -6.19 -22.07 10.01
C ILE A 221 -5.06 -23.07 10.18
N ARG A 222 -4.95 -23.68 11.37
CA ARG A 222 -3.91 -24.68 11.69
C ARG A 222 -3.98 -25.88 10.75
N GLU A 223 -5.17 -26.42 10.51
CA GLU A 223 -5.36 -27.57 9.62
C GLU A 223 -4.86 -27.24 8.20
N TYR A 224 -5.24 -26.07 7.67
CA TYR A 224 -4.88 -25.69 6.31
C TYR A 224 -3.41 -25.34 6.18
N VAL A 225 -2.82 -24.61 7.14
CA VAL A 225 -1.37 -24.34 7.16
C VAL A 225 -0.58 -25.64 7.16
N ASN A 226 -0.93 -26.59 8.03
CA ASN A 226 -0.26 -27.89 8.10
C ASN A 226 -0.45 -28.70 6.80
N SER A 227 -1.66 -28.72 6.25
CA SER A 227 -1.96 -29.41 4.99
C SER A 227 -1.14 -28.86 3.83
N LEU A 228 -1.05 -27.53 3.72
CA LEU A 228 -0.28 -26.85 2.66
C LEU A 228 1.23 -27.06 2.86
N PHE A 229 1.72 -27.11 4.10
CA PHE A 229 3.14 -27.29 4.37
C PHE A 229 3.67 -28.69 4.03
N ARG A 230 2.80 -29.71 3.99
CA ARG A 230 3.19 -31.10 3.62
C ARG A 230 3.94 -31.19 2.29
N GLU A 231 3.63 -30.31 1.34
CA GLU A 231 4.33 -30.26 0.05
C GLU A 231 5.83 -29.98 0.20
N PHE A 232 6.22 -29.23 1.23
CA PHE A 232 7.59 -28.79 1.47
C PHE A 232 8.37 -29.65 2.47
N GLU A 233 7.73 -30.66 3.08
CA GLU A 233 8.35 -31.53 4.10
C GLU A 233 9.51 -32.35 3.54
N LYS A 234 9.37 -32.84 2.30
CA LYS A 234 10.40 -33.65 1.62
C LYS A 234 11.44 -32.81 0.88
N ASP A 235 11.28 -31.49 0.85
CA ASP A 235 12.23 -30.60 0.21
C ASP A 235 13.52 -30.49 1.02
N ARG A 236 14.66 -30.76 0.37
CA ARG A 236 15.98 -30.79 1.00
C ARG A 236 16.60 -29.41 1.17
N ARG A 237 16.09 -28.40 0.46
CA ARG A 237 16.58 -27.02 0.52
C ARG A 237 16.27 -26.43 1.88
N ARG A 238 17.15 -25.54 2.35
CA ARG A 238 16.96 -24.84 3.63
C ARG A 238 15.94 -23.72 3.48
N ILE A 239 15.11 -23.52 4.51
CA ILE A 239 14.06 -22.51 4.53
C ILE A 239 14.56 -21.24 5.22
N ARG A 240 14.48 -20.11 4.52
CA ARG A 240 14.88 -18.78 4.99
C ARG A 240 13.72 -18.04 5.66
N LEU A 241 12.50 -18.21 5.16
CA LEU A 241 11.31 -17.55 5.69
C LEU A 241 10.07 -18.44 5.54
N VAL A 242 9.20 -18.38 6.54
CA VAL A 242 7.81 -18.86 6.45
C VAL A 242 6.81 -17.76 6.77
N GLY A 243 5.60 -17.89 6.24
CA GLY A 243 4.51 -16.96 6.50
C GLY A 243 3.16 -17.64 6.47
N ALA A 244 2.23 -17.12 7.27
CA ALA A 244 0.82 -17.47 7.25
C ALA A 244 0.00 -16.26 6.77
N ARG A 245 -1.04 -16.52 5.98
CA ARG A 245 -1.88 -15.49 5.36
C ARG A 245 -3.34 -15.90 5.41
N LEU A 246 -4.19 -14.98 5.84
CA LEU A 246 -5.64 -15.04 5.68
C LEU A 246 -6.06 -14.04 4.61
N SER A 247 -6.94 -14.43 3.72
CA SER A 247 -7.44 -13.58 2.65
C SER A 247 -8.87 -13.95 2.28
N ASP A 248 -9.46 -13.17 1.39
CA ASP A 248 -10.90 -13.22 1.15
C ASP A 248 -11.61 -13.00 2.48
N LEU A 249 -11.46 -11.77 2.97
CA LEU A 249 -11.90 -11.34 4.29
C LEU A 249 -13.26 -10.67 4.17
N LYS A 250 -14.08 -10.86 5.20
CA LYS A 250 -15.37 -10.20 5.37
C LYS A 250 -15.47 -9.68 6.81
N PRO A 251 -16.10 -8.53 7.07
CA PRO A 251 -16.49 -8.15 8.43
C PRO A 251 -17.30 -9.26 9.08
N ALA A 252 -16.94 -9.64 10.31
CA ALA A 252 -17.81 -10.44 11.15
C ALA A 252 -19.09 -9.62 11.36
N GLU A 253 -20.20 -10.04 10.76
CA GLU A 253 -21.46 -9.32 10.88
C GLU A 253 -21.92 -9.35 12.35
N GLY A 254 -21.76 -8.23 13.05
CA GLY A 254 -22.72 -7.88 14.09
C GLY A 254 -24.05 -7.58 13.42
N ARG A 255 -25.16 -8.09 13.96
CA ARG A 255 -26.53 -7.69 13.61
C ARG A 255 -26.57 -6.25 13.10
N GLN A 256 -27.04 -6.06 11.88
CA GLN A 256 -27.52 -4.77 11.41
C GLN A 256 -28.52 -4.24 12.44
N THR A 257 -28.09 -3.31 13.29
CA THR A 257 -29.03 -2.37 13.91
C THR A 257 -29.59 -1.57 12.74
N ARG A 258 -30.72 -2.03 12.22
CA ARG A 258 -31.65 -1.15 11.53
C ARG A 258 -31.96 -0.05 12.53
N LEU A 259 -31.37 1.13 12.33
CA LEU A 259 -31.93 2.34 12.90
C LEU A 259 -33.28 2.53 12.22
N GLY A 260 -34.32 2.61 13.04
CA GLY A 260 -35.70 2.85 12.61
C GLY A 260 -35.91 4.25 12.06
#